data_AF-A0A2H6ETS7-F1
#
_entry.id   AF-A0A2H6ETS7-F1
#
_cell.length_a   1.000
_cell.length_b   1.000
_cell.length_c   1.000
_cell.angle_alpha   90.00
_cell.angle_beta   90.00
_cell.angle_gamma   90.00
#
_symmetry.space_group_name_H-M   'P 1'
#
loop_
_entity.id
_entity.type
_entity.pdbx_description
1 polymer ?
#
loop_
_entity_poly.entity_id
_entity_poly.type
_entity_poly.pdbx_seq_one_letter_code
_entity_poly.pdbx_strand_id
1 'polypeptide(L)'
;MNHIRVIRKKGPDYLFRFPSQQCNQFKLLNNDIIKIERLRNTVYVKGAVQKPGKYRYSPGFTVLDYVGMAGGMEKSGSLGSIKVYHIATGKTEKGVDAIPQPGDVVELPETLRERIISYFQIASQVASVIIAIAAVRTIK
;
A
#
# COMPACT_ATOMS: atom_id res chain seq x y z
N MET A 1 12.05 -0.96 18.29
CA MET A 1 13.46 -1.19 17.93
C MET A 1 13.80 -0.30 16.74
N ASN A 2 14.83 0.53 16.85
CA ASN A 2 15.23 1.46 15.78
C ASN A 2 15.90 0.69 14.64
N HIS A 3 15.49 0.94 13.39
CA HIS A 3 16.17 0.36 12.23
C HIS A 3 17.34 1.26 11.83
N ILE A 4 18.54 0.83 12.21
CA ILE A 4 19.79 1.46 11.79
C ILE A 4 20.18 0.86 10.45
N ARG A 5 20.25 1.69 9.40
CA ARG A 5 20.82 1.31 8.10
C ARG A 5 22.19 1.98 7.99
N VAL A 6 23.24 1.24 7.66
CA VAL A 6 24.51 1.84 7.27
C VAL A 6 24.62 1.76 5.74
N ILE A 7 25.15 2.80 5.12
CA ILE A 7 25.32 2.91 3.67
C ILE A 7 26.81 3.16 3.45
N ARG A 8 27.49 2.21 2.79
CA ARG A 8 28.90 2.32 2.40
C ARG A 8 28.98 2.59 0.91
N LYS A 9 29.61 3.69 0.51
CA LYS A 9 29.81 4.05 -0.89
C LYS A 9 31.03 3.29 -1.43
N LYS A 10 30.86 2.39 -2.40
CA LYS A 10 31.97 1.70 -3.07
C LYS A 10 31.81 1.83 -4.59
N GLY A 11 32.35 2.90 -5.16
CA GLY A 11 32.22 3.19 -6.60
C GLY A 11 30.85 3.79 -6.99
N PRO A 12 30.39 3.59 -8.24
CA PRO A 12 29.15 4.20 -8.76
C PRO A 12 27.86 3.60 -8.18
N ASP A 13 27.93 2.39 -7.61
CA ASP A 13 26.76 1.70 -7.07
C ASP A 13 26.68 1.78 -5.55
N TYR A 14 25.50 2.17 -5.07
CA TYR A 14 25.13 2.16 -3.66
C TYR A 14 24.35 0.86 -3.39
N LEU A 15 24.70 0.10 -2.34
CA LEU A 15 23.80 -0.57 -1.38
C LEU A 15 24.45 -1.81 -0.72
N PHE A 16 24.69 -1.74 0.59
CA PHE A 16 24.79 -2.92 1.44
C PHE A 16 23.59 -2.90 2.40
N ARG A 17 22.62 -3.81 2.22
CA ARG A 17 21.48 -3.98 3.13
C ARG A 17 21.92 -4.88 4.28
N PHE A 18 21.90 -4.36 5.50
CA PHE A 18 22.38 -5.06 6.70
C PHE A 18 21.43 -6.19 7.12
N PRO A 19 21.91 -7.43 7.23
CA PRO A 19 21.25 -8.45 8.03
C PRO A 19 21.54 -8.13 9.51
N SER A 20 20.50 -8.05 10.32
CA SER A 20 20.53 -7.67 11.75
C SER A 20 21.40 -8.56 12.65
N GLN A 21 21.98 -9.64 12.13
CA GLN A 21 22.67 -10.67 12.93
C GLN A 21 24.16 -10.39 13.19
N GLN A 22 24.76 -9.35 12.58
CA GLN A 22 26.21 -9.10 12.65
C GLN A 22 26.60 -7.70 13.17
N CYS A 23 25.75 -7.06 13.98
CA CYS A 23 26.01 -5.71 14.49
C CYS A 23 27.33 -5.59 15.27
N ASN A 24 27.74 -6.64 15.99
CA ASN A 24 28.94 -6.60 16.84
C ASN A 24 30.26 -6.74 16.07
N GLN A 25 30.23 -7.24 14.83
CA GLN A 25 31.44 -7.48 14.03
C GLN A 25 31.61 -6.44 12.91
N PHE A 26 30.63 -5.56 12.71
CA PHE A 26 30.68 -4.61 11.61
C PHE A 26 31.65 -3.45 11.90
N LYS A 27 32.80 -3.46 11.22
CA LYS A 27 33.77 -2.36 11.30
C LYS A 27 33.34 -1.21 10.40
N LEU A 28 33.07 -0.05 10.99
CA LEU A 28 32.84 1.20 10.28
C LEU A 28 34.13 1.64 9.58
N LEU A 29 34.00 2.12 8.35
CA LEU A 29 35.09 2.67 7.55
C LEU A 29 34.85 4.16 7.28
N ASN A 30 35.90 4.85 6.86
CA ASN A 30 35.79 6.25 6.47
C ASN A 30 34.84 6.38 5.26
N ASN A 31 33.97 7.40 5.27
CA ASN A 31 32.87 7.62 4.31
C ASN A 31 31.64 6.71 4.43
N ASP A 32 31.47 5.97 5.52
CA ASP A 32 30.20 5.32 5.82
C ASP A 32 29.15 6.34 6.28
N ILE A 33 27.93 6.24 5.74
CA ILE A 33 26.78 7.04 6.15
C ILE A 33 25.87 6.16 7.01
N ILE A 34 25.74 6.50 8.29
CA ILE A 34 24.77 5.84 9.17
C ILE A 34 23.44 6.56 9.07
N LYS A 35 22.44 5.89 8.50
CA LYS A 35 21.07 6.39 8.42
C LYS A 35 20.23 5.71 9.49
N ILE A 36 19.94 6.46 10.55
CA ILE A 36 18.98 6.04 11.57
C ILE A 36 17.60 6.43 11.07
N GLU A 37 16.82 5.45 10.63
CA GLU A 37 15.44 5.71 10.29
C GLU A 37 14.59 5.50 11.52
N ARG A 38 13.96 6.58 11.98
CA ARG A 38 12.81 6.44 12.87
C ARG A 38 11.75 5.70 12.06
N LEU A 39 11.54 4.43 12.38
CA LEU A 39 10.27 3.79 12.08
C LEU A 39 9.22 4.72 12.66
N ARG A 40 8.48 5.39 11.77
CA ARG A 40 7.28 6.06 12.22
C ARG A 40 6.44 4.93 12.78
N ASN A 41 6.07 5.02 14.07
CA ASN A 41 5.15 4.09 14.73
C ASN A 41 3.77 4.25 14.09
N THR A 42 3.68 3.93 12.81
CA THR A 42 2.53 4.13 11.96
C THR A 42 2.43 2.98 10.98
N VAL A 43 1.21 2.55 10.72
CA VAL A 43 0.84 1.63 9.65
C VAL A 43 0.17 2.46 8.57
N TYR A 44 0.53 2.24 7.30
CA TYR A 44 -0.11 2.92 6.18
C TYR A 44 -1.23 2.05 5.62
N VAL A 45 -2.46 2.54 5.65
CA VAL A 45 -3.63 1.84 5.12
C VAL A 45 -4.02 2.48 3.80
N LYS A 46 -4.17 1.68 2.74
CA LYS A 46 -4.55 2.15 1.40
C LYS A 46 -5.48 1.16 0.68
N GLY A 47 -6.10 1.64 -0.40
CA GLY A 47 -7.02 0.87 -1.23
C GLY A 47 -8.48 1.15 -0.87
N ALA A 48 -9.34 0.13 -0.93
CA ALA A 48 -10.79 0.22 -0.76
C ALA A 48 -11.23 0.43 0.71
N VAL A 49 -10.76 1.51 1.33
CA VAL A 49 -11.12 1.96 2.68
C VAL A 49 -11.66 3.37 2.65
N GLN A 50 -12.56 3.73 3.56
CA GLN A 50 -13.19 5.06 3.53
C GLN A 50 -12.20 6.21 3.69
N LYS A 51 -11.17 6.02 4.53
CA LYS A 51 -10.14 7.03 4.80
C LYS A 51 -8.75 6.39 4.65
N PRO A 52 -8.16 6.38 3.44
CA PRO A 52 -6.79 5.92 3.28
C PRO A 52 -5.81 6.90 3.95
N GLY A 53 -4.76 6.39 4.59
CA GLY A 53 -3.83 7.24 5.31
C GLY A 53 -2.88 6.52 6.26
N LYS A 54 -2.15 7.32 7.05
CA LYS A 54 -1.23 6.83 8.09
C LYS A 54 -1.96 6.77 9.42
N TYR A 55 -1.95 5.59 10.04
CA TYR A 55 -2.53 5.35 11.34
C TYR A 55 -1.45 5.06 12.36
N ARG A 56 -1.63 5.48 13.62
CA ARG A 56 -0.67 5.18 14.69
C ARG A 56 -0.62 3.66 14.90
N TYR A 57 0.58 3.12 14.96
CA TYR A 57 0.79 1.71 15.27
C TYR A 57 0.46 1.44 16.73
N SER A 58 -0.36 0.41 16.95
CA SER A 58 -0.68 -0.15 18.26
C SER A 58 -0.28 -1.62 18.29
N PRO A 59 0.48 -2.08 19.31
CA PRO A 59 0.84 -3.48 19.46
C PRO A 59 -0.40 -4.38 19.56
N GLY A 60 -0.38 -5.51 18.86
CA GLY A 60 -1.46 -6.51 18.89
C GLY A 60 -2.66 -6.18 18.01
N PHE A 61 -2.67 -5.02 17.33
CA PHE A 61 -3.74 -4.68 16.38
C PHE A 61 -3.59 -5.51 15.11
N THR A 62 -4.71 -6.09 14.70
CA THR A 62 -4.85 -6.82 13.44
C THR A 62 -5.07 -5.86 12.28
N VAL A 63 -4.95 -6.36 11.05
CA VAL A 63 -5.33 -5.59 9.87
C VAL A 63 -6.78 -5.07 9.96
N LEU A 64 -7.70 -5.88 10.49
CA LEU A 64 -9.10 -5.49 10.63
C LEU A 64 -9.28 -4.26 11.52
N ASP A 65 -8.50 -4.16 12.61
CA ASP A 65 -8.53 -3.00 13.49
C ASP A 65 -8.11 -1.73 12.75
N TYR A 66 -7.04 -1.80 11.95
CA TYR A 66 -6.59 -0.67 11.13
C TYR A 66 -7.60 -0.30 10.03
N VAL A 67 -8.28 -1.28 9.44
CA VAL A 67 -9.38 -1.03 8.50
C VAL A 67 -10.56 -0.36 9.21
N GLY A 68 -10.89 -0.77 10.44
CA GLY A 68 -11.89 -0.13 11.28
C GLY A 68 -11.54 1.32 11.60
N MET A 69 -10.27 1.59 11.96
CA MET A 69 -9.76 2.95 12.16
C MET A 69 -9.81 3.81 10.89
N ALA A 70 -9.70 3.18 9.73
CA ALA A 70 -9.88 3.81 8.42
C ALA A 70 -11.36 4.10 8.07
N GLY A 71 -12.30 3.88 9.00
CA GLY A 71 -13.72 4.06 8.79
C GLY A 71 -14.41 2.84 8.18
N GLY A 72 -13.74 1.69 8.16
CA GLY A 72 -14.23 0.48 7.52
C GLY A 72 -13.88 0.39 6.02
N MET A 73 -14.29 -0.72 5.43
CA MET A 73 -14.09 -1.03 4.02
C MET A 73 -15.14 -0.31 3.16
N GLU A 74 -14.76 0.12 1.96
CA GLU A 74 -15.71 0.63 0.97
C GLU A 74 -16.56 -0.51 0.39
N LYS A 75 -17.71 -0.17 -0.22
CA LYS A 75 -18.57 -1.17 -0.90
C LYS A 75 -17.83 -1.96 -1.98
N SER A 76 -16.83 -1.33 -2.58
CA SER A 76 -15.97 -1.90 -3.61
C SER A 76 -14.89 -2.84 -3.05
N GLY A 77 -14.64 -2.88 -1.74
CA GLY A 77 -13.53 -3.63 -1.15
C GLY A 77 -13.79 -5.13 -0.96
N SER A 78 -12.71 -5.91 -0.86
CA SER A 78 -12.76 -7.35 -0.56
C SER A 78 -11.89 -7.73 0.64
N LEU A 79 -12.52 -8.22 1.71
CA LEU A 79 -11.83 -8.72 2.92
C LEU A 79 -11.03 -10.00 2.65
N GLY A 80 -11.40 -10.80 1.66
CA GLY A 80 -10.75 -12.08 1.36
C GLY A 80 -9.36 -11.95 0.70
N SER A 81 -8.96 -10.74 0.30
CA SER A 81 -7.72 -10.51 -0.47
C SER A 81 -6.82 -9.42 0.13
N ILE A 82 -7.00 -9.09 1.40
CA ILE A 82 -6.15 -8.11 2.11
C ILE A 82 -4.69 -8.56 2.08
N LYS A 83 -3.79 -7.62 1.77
CA LYS A 83 -2.34 -7.82 1.77
C LYS A 83 -1.66 -6.88 2.76
N VAL A 84 -0.69 -7.40 3.49
CA VAL A 84 0.24 -6.63 4.33
C VAL A 84 1.62 -6.72 3.70
N TYR A 85 2.20 -5.58 3.39
CA TYR A 85 3.57 -5.48 2.92
C TYR A 85 4.47 -5.09 4.08
N HIS A 86 5.27 -6.06 4.52
CA HIS A 86 6.25 -5.90 5.59
C HIS A 86 7.47 -5.16 5.06
N ILE A 87 7.62 -3.87 5.35
CA ILE A 87 8.71 -3.05 4.77
C ILE A 87 10.08 -3.47 5.32
N ALA A 88 10.12 -3.91 6.58
CA ALA A 88 11.34 -4.35 7.23
C ALA A 88 11.93 -5.61 6.59
N THR A 89 11.07 -6.57 6.23
CA THR A 89 11.49 -7.89 5.71
C THR A 89 11.37 -8.01 4.19
N GLY A 90 10.59 -7.14 3.54
CA GLY A 90 10.21 -7.25 2.13
C GLY A 90 9.24 -8.39 1.85
N LYS A 91 8.63 -8.99 2.88
CA LYS A 91 7.66 -10.08 2.74
C LYS A 91 6.25 -9.54 2.59
N THR A 92 5.38 -10.31 1.95
CA THR A 92 3.95 -10.02 1.87
C THR A 92 3.19 -11.11 2.60
N GLU A 93 2.31 -10.70 3.50
CA GLU A 93 1.39 -11.58 4.22
C GLU A 93 -0.04 -11.32 3.74
N LYS A 94 -0.87 -12.35 3.76
CA LYS A 94 -2.29 -12.26 3.43
C LYS A 94 -3.08 -12.73 4.62
N GLY A 95 -4.15 -12.02 4.93
CA GLY A 95 -5.04 -12.39 6.03
C GLY A 95 -5.60 -11.18 6.74
N VAL A 96 -6.80 -11.37 7.28
CA VAL A 96 -7.50 -10.36 8.08
C VAL A 96 -6.89 -10.27 9.49
N ASP A 97 -6.41 -11.41 9.99
CA ASP A 97 -5.78 -11.55 11.31
C ASP A 97 -4.27 -11.32 11.29
N ALA A 98 -3.71 -10.97 10.12
CA ALA A 98 -2.30 -10.60 10.03
C ALA A 98 -2.03 -9.42 10.97
N ILE A 99 -0.85 -9.42 11.62
CA ILE A 99 -0.44 -8.39 12.57
C ILE A 99 0.61 -7.51 11.88
N PRO A 100 0.24 -6.30 11.43
CA PRO A 100 1.19 -5.38 10.80
C PRO A 100 2.25 -4.92 11.80
N GLN A 101 3.46 -4.66 11.31
CA GLN A 101 4.55 -4.08 12.08
C GLN A 101 4.65 -2.56 11.83
N PRO A 102 5.37 -1.81 12.69
CA PRO A 102 5.60 -0.39 12.46
C PRO A 102 6.24 -0.12 11.09
N GLY A 103 5.61 0.73 10.30
CA GLY A 103 6.07 1.10 8.96
C GLY A 103 5.45 0.28 7.82
N ASP A 104 4.65 -0.74 8.13
CA ASP A 104 4.04 -1.60 7.12
C ASP A 104 2.90 -0.93 6.36
N VAL A 105 2.61 -1.51 5.20
CA VAL A 105 1.53 -1.07 4.33
C VAL A 105 0.44 -2.14 4.29
N VAL A 106 -0.74 -1.78 4.76
CA VAL A 106 -1.98 -2.55 4.62
C VAL A 106 -2.67 -2.10 3.34
N GLU A 107 -2.90 -3.04 2.43
CA GLU A 107 -3.58 -2.80 1.16
C GLU A 107 -4.85 -3.63 1.07
N LEU A 108 -5.99 -2.93 0.92
CA LEU A 108 -7.28 -3.52 0.60
C LEU A 108 -7.51 -3.44 -0.90
N PRO A 109 -7.51 -4.56 -1.63
CA PRO A 109 -7.82 -4.51 -3.06
C PRO A 109 -9.28 -4.16 -3.29
N GLU A 110 -9.51 -3.37 -4.34
CA GLU A 110 -10.83 -3.12 -4.91
C GLU A 110 -11.28 -4.32 -5.75
N THR A 111 -12.59 -4.59 -5.75
CA THR A 111 -13.22 -5.55 -6.65
C THR A 111 -13.32 -4.96 -8.06
N LEU A 112 -12.82 -5.68 -9.06
CA LEU A 112 -12.77 -5.23 -10.47
C LEU A 112 -14.17 -4.92 -11.05
N ARG A 113 -15.24 -5.50 -10.50
CA ARG A 113 -16.63 -5.35 -10.97
C ARG A 113 -17.10 -3.89 -10.93
N GLU A 114 -16.82 -3.17 -9.86
CA GLU A 114 -17.28 -1.78 -9.67
C GLU A 114 -16.59 -0.82 -10.66
N ARG A 115 -15.31 -1.05 -10.93
CA ARG A 115 -14.50 -0.22 -11.84
C ARG A 115 -15.00 -0.27 -13.29
N ILE A 116 -15.56 -1.40 -13.72
CA ILE A 116 -16.10 -1.59 -15.08
C ILE A 116 -17.48 -0.93 -15.25
N ILE A 117 -18.33 -0.95 -14.21
CA ILE A 117 -19.69 -0.38 -14.27
C ILE A 117 -19.64 1.15 -14.45
N SER A 118 -18.71 1.83 -13.78
CA SER A 118 -18.53 3.28 -13.91
C SER A 118 -18.20 3.70 -15.36
N TYR A 119 -17.29 2.99 -16.01
CA TYR A 119 -16.93 3.25 -17.40
C TYR A 119 -18.12 3.02 -18.35
N PHE A 120 -18.88 1.96 -18.12
CA PHE A 120 -20.06 1.63 -18.93
C PHE A 120 -21.15 2.72 -18.86
N GLN A 121 -21.41 3.30 -17.68
CA GLN A 121 -22.40 4.37 -17.53
C GLN A 121 -22.04 5.60 -18.38
N ILE A 122 -20.79 6.05 -18.31
CA ILE A 122 -20.32 7.20 -19.10
C ILE A 122 -20.40 6.89 -20.60
N ALA A 123 -19.92 5.72 -21.01
CA ALA A 123 -19.93 5.31 -22.42
C ALA A 123 -21.36 5.17 -22.97
N SER A 124 -22.32 4.69 -22.16
CA SER A 124 -23.73 4.55 -22.57
C SER A 124 -24.38 5.89 -22.90
N GLN A 125 -24.09 6.94 -22.12
CA GLN A 125 -24.62 8.28 -22.37
C GLN A 125 -24.08 8.85 -23.68
N VAL A 126 -22.77 8.69 -23.93
CA VAL A 126 -22.14 9.13 -25.20
C VAL A 126 -22.73 8.39 -26.40
N ALA A 127 -22.91 7.07 -26.31
CA ALA A 127 -23.49 6.27 -27.38
C ALA A 127 -24.92 6.72 -27.72
N SER A 128 -25.73 7.07 -26.71
CA SER A 128 -27.12 7.52 -26.93
C SER A 128 -27.20 8.80 -27.76
N VAL A 129 -26.29 9.76 -27.52
CA VAL A 129 -26.22 11.01 -28.30
C VAL A 129 -25.83 10.73 -29.74
N ILE A 130 -24.87 9.82 -29.97
CA ILE A 130 -24.45 9.43 -31.33
C ILE A 130 -25.60 8.78 -32.09
N ILE A 131 -26.32 7.84 -31.45
CA ILE A 131 -27.49 7.18 -32.04
C ILE A 131 -28.58 8.22 -32.37
N ALA A 132 -28.84 9.18 -31.47
CA ALA A 132 -29.81 10.24 -31.72
C ALA A 132 -29.44 11.10 -32.94
N ILE A 133 -28.17 11.52 -33.07
CA ILE A 133 -27.68 12.29 -34.23
C ILE A 133 -27.81 11.48 -35.52
N ALA A 134 -27.44 10.20 -35.49
CA ALA A 134 -27.56 9.31 -36.63
C ALA A 134 -29.04 9.15 -37.05
N ALA A 135 -29.96 8.96 -36.10
CA ALA A 135 -31.38 8.85 -36.36
C ALA A 135 -31.97 10.11 -37.01
N VAL A 136 -31.58 11.31 -36.55
CA VAL A 136 -31.99 12.57 -37.20
C VAL A 136 -31.49 12.67 -38.63
N ARG A 137 -30.27 12.18 -38.92
CA ARG A 137 -29.72 12.14 -40.30
C ARG A 137 -30.43 11.13 -41.20
N THR A 138 -30.95 10.02 -40.67
CA THR A 138 -31.62 8.97 -41.46
C THR A 138 -33.04 9.35 -41.89
N ILE A 139 -33.68 10.30 -41.20
CA ILE A 139 -35.06 10.74 -41.49
C ILE A 139 -35.12 11.84 -42.57
N LYS A 140 -33.98 12.35 -43.02
CA LYS A 140 -33.86 13.41 -44.03
C LYS A 140 -33.39 12.85 -45.37
#